data_AF-A0A7Y6QPS7-F1
#
_entry.id   AF-A0A7Y6QPS7-F1
#
_cell.length_a   1.000
_cell.length_b   1.000
_cell.length_c   1.000
_cell.angle_alpha   90.00
_cell.angle_beta   90.00
_cell.angle_gamma   90.00
#
_symmetry.space_group_name_H-M   'P 1'
#
loop_
_entity.id
_entity.type
_entity.pdbx_description
1 polymer ?
#
loop_
_entity_poly.entity_id
_entity_poly.type
_entity_poly.pdbx_seq_one_letter_code
_entity_poly.pdbx_strand_id
1 'polypeptide(L)'
;MTAAAAQQHTHALLVGVEEYGLPGWELSGPANDALGVAAWLREIGTPAGQIQTMLAPRAAAQAAVGARLAQLGVSDAGAPSYSAVGEMFSRRLIRAVRQVTPDSAAGVLLIYWAGHGACRRSQAGEERLVYCSDLEAEMHGVLSIAAMANQLTARLPQMRLIVIVDACSTDVDKMKMSASLTPISLPPGRLGGGQARFIAYSARPGQSARNLGASEEGLFTSALLRELRQLNAASLERFEGMDQAVARAREQVSRASAGTQDAEWHWTEDLTGRTRSFASETAAKTAPTEDAAYLCDRRDQLSCFTSIASKHFAARAERPLVLLAHGGQDQYPISLVRRLLHYLKQHSTALAARTCIDAADLAIKTGIPLDGSAQEVNDFLCRGMGEALQLPQLQPAPAHLAEQLAARHSCCVFHMQLEAALLRRAPQARLAPLFDFWRNFPDVKGNSLLVFVLYISYQPSALRKLARYRLTRFLDPERRLRAFLAKPEFLQDQARLTVDCLHPELSSITLTDLQDWVADVTNRYRWRNPAMEDLQGVLGNQQSCPMDPAFGRMIRLLQQ
;
A
#
# COMPACT_ATOMS: atom_id res chain seq x y z
N MET A 1 -42.36 -16.39 19.43
CA MET A 1 -42.30 -15.46 18.29
C MET A 1 -41.31 -16.02 17.29
N THR A 2 -41.80 -16.51 16.16
CA THR A 2 -40.99 -17.06 15.07
C THR A 2 -40.16 -15.95 14.45
N ALA A 3 -38.85 -15.98 14.68
CA ALA A 3 -37.90 -15.20 13.90
C ALA A 3 -38.07 -15.63 12.44
N ALA A 4 -38.86 -14.86 11.69
CA ALA A 4 -38.95 -15.01 10.25
C ALA A 4 -37.52 -15.03 9.72
N ALA A 5 -37.18 -16.10 9.02
CA ALA A 5 -35.86 -16.38 8.50
C ALA A 5 -35.34 -15.17 7.71
N ALA A 6 -34.59 -14.28 8.37
CA ALA A 6 -33.64 -13.43 7.69
C ALA A 6 -32.72 -14.41 6.97
N GLN A 7 -32.85 -14.48 5.66
CA GLN A 7 -32.02 -15.35 4.83
C GLN A 7 -30.58 -14.89 5.05
N GLN A 8 -29.85 -15.65 5.86
CA GLN A 8 -28.43 -15.41 6.08
C GLN A 8 -27.73 -15.70 4.76
N HIS A 9 -27.34 -14.65 4.05
CA HIS A 9 -26.51 -14.73 2.84
C HIS A 9 -25.03 -14.82 3.24
N THR A 10 -24.72 -15.70 4.19
CA THR A 10 -23.35 -15.91 4.69
C THR A 10 -22.74 -17.12 4.01
N HIS A 11 -21.74 -16.89 3.17
CA HIS A 11 -20.97 -17.94 2.52
C HIS A 11 -19.59 -18.03 3.13
N ALA A 12 -19.03 -19.24 3.15
CA ALA A 12 -17.68 -19.45 3.64
C ALA A 12 -16.87 -20.42 2.78
N LEU A 13 -15.59 -20.12 2.61
CA LEU A 13 -14.57 -21.05 2.13
C LEU A 13 -13.49 -21.17 3.21
N LEU A 14 -13.32 -22.37 3.73
CA LEU A 14 -12.43 -22.66 4.85
C LEU A 14 -11.33 -23.61 4.41
N VAL A 15 -10.09 -23.15 4.43
CA VAL A 15 -8.93 -23.89 3.94
C VAL A 15 -8.04 -24.28 5.11
N GLY A 16 -7.67 -25.56 5.19
CA GLY A 16 -6.78 -26.08 6.21
C GLY A 16 -5.77 -27.04 5.60
N VAL A 17 -4.49 -26.64 5.59
CA VAL A 17 -3.42 -27.39 4.94
C VAL A 17 -2.46 -27.93 5.99
N GLU A 18 -2.42 -29.26 6.12
CA GLU A 18 -1.52 -29.97 7.03
C GLU A 18 -0.48 -30.78 6.27
N GLU A 19 -0.88 -31.40 5.16
CA GLU A 19 0.01 -32.19 4.31
C GLU A 19 0.44 -31.38 3.08
N TYR A 20 1.74 -31.38 2.82
CA TYR A 20 2.38 -30.67 1.72
C TYR A 20 3.22 -31.65 0.88
N GLY A 21 3.37 -31.38 -0.41
CA GLY A 21 4.24 -32.16 -1.30
C GLY A 21 5.74 -32.09 -0.95
N LEU A 22 6.14 -31.23 -0.02
CA LEU A 22 7.49 -31.12 0.50
C LEU A 22 7.65 -31.89 1.82
N PRO A 23 8.57 -32.86 1.92
CA PRO A 23 8.87 -33.53 3.18
C PRO A 23 9.33 -32.55 4.26
N GLY A 24 8.82 -32.73 5.49
CA GLY A 24 9.16 -31.88 6.64
C GLY A 24 8.38 -30.57 6.71
N TRP A 25 7.44 -30.34 5.80
CA TRP A 25 6.52 -29.21 5.83
C TRP A 25 5.18 -29.55 6.46
N GLU A 26 5.01 -30.77 6.98
CA GLU A 26 3.77 -31.21 7.59
C GLU A 26 3.44 -30.33 8.81
N LEU A 27 2.20 -29.88 8.86
CA LEU A 27 1.63 -29.18 10.01
C LEU A 27 0.62 -30.07 10.69
N SER A 28 0.27 -29.69 11.90
CA SER A 28 -0.79 -30.29 12.68
C SER A 28 -1.74 -29.18 13.11
N GLY A 29 -3.05 -29.37 13.00
CA GLY A 29 -4.04 -28.39 13.48
C GLY A 29 -4.84 -27.67 12.39
N PRO A 30 -4.25 -27.18 11.28
CA PRO A 30 -4.96 -26.37 10.29
C PRO A 30 -6.30 -26.93 9.80
N ALA A 31 -6.42 -28.25 9.60
CA ALA A 31 -7.70 -28.84 9.19
C ALA A 31 -8.73 -28.79 10.32
N ASN A 32 -8.31 -29.03 11.57
CA ASN A 32 -9.17 -28.93 12.73
C ASN A 32 -9.59 -27.49 13.05
N ASP A 33 -8.70 -26.52 12.81
CA ASP A 33 -8.95 -25.10 12.98
C ASP A 33 -10.02 -24.62 11.98
N ALA A 34 -9.88 -24.99 10.69
CA ALA A 34 -10.89 -24.72 9.67
C ALA A 34 -12.26 -25.34 10.04
N LEU A 35 -12.28 -26.57 10.56
CA LEU A 35 -13.50 -27.20 11.05
C LEU A 35 -14.06 -26.54 12.32
N GLY A 36 -13.22 -25.91 13.14
CA GLY A 36 -13.65 -25.10 14.28
C GLY A 36 -14.42 -23.86 13.83
N VAL A 37 -13.93 -23.17 12.79
CA VAL A 37 -14.63 -22.06 12.15
C VAL A 37 -15.93 -22.53 11.50
N ALA A 38 -15.93 -23.69 10.82
CA ALA A 38 -17.13 -24.29 10.26
C ALA A 38 -18.19 -24.55 11.34
N ALA A 39 -17.80 -25.12 12.48
CA ALA A 39 -18.70 -25.40 13.58
C ALA A 39 -19.33 -24.12 14.15
N TRP A 40 -18.53 -23.06 14.36
CA TRP A 40 -19.03 -21.76 14.79
C TRP A 40 -20.03 -21.16 13.79
N LEU A 41 -19.75 -21.22 12.48
CA LEU A 41 -20.68 -20.76 11.45
C LEU A 41 -22.01 -21.53 11.49
N ARG A 42 -21.96 -22.85 11.72
CA ARG A 42 -23.17 -23.68 11.91
C ARG A 42 -23.93 -23.30 13.18
N GLU A 43 -23.24 -23.03 14.29
CA GLU A 43 -23.82 -22.58 15.57
C GLU A 43 -24.62 -21.28 15.41
N ILE A 44 -24.13 -20.32 14.62
CA ILE A 44 -24.83 -19.05 14.35
C ILE A 44 -25.87 -19.13 13.22
N GLY A 45 -26.09 -20.32 12.65
CA GLY A 45 -27.19 -20.60 11.72
C GLY A 45 -26.81 -20.64 10.24
N THR A 46 -25.53 -20.48 9.88
CA THR A 46 -25.10 -20.50 8.47
C THR A 46 -25.41 -21.87 7.86
N PRO A 47 -26.18 -21.97 6.77
CA PRO A 47 -26.51 -23.27 6.17
C PRO A 47 -25.28 -24.04 5.71
N ALA A 48 -25.25 -25.36 5.96
CA ALA A 48 -24.08 -26.18 5.62
C ALA A 48 -23.72 -26.12 4.12
N GLY A 49 -24.71 -26.01 3.23
CA GLY A 49 -24.48 -25.85 1.79
C GLY A 49 -23.84 -24.51 1.37
N GLN A 50 -23.78 -23.53 2.28
CA GLN A 50 -23.09 -22.25 2.06
C GLN A 50 -21.66 -22.25 2.66
N ILE A 51 -21.23 -23.36 3.28
CA ILE A 51 -19.90 -23.52 3.84
C ILE A 51 -19.17 -24.60 3.04
N GLN A 52 -18.10 -24.20 2.37
CA GLN A 52 -17.21 -25.10 1.63
C GLN A 52 -15.88 -25.20 2.34
N THR A 53 -15.28 -26.40 2.32
CA THR A 53 -13.94 -26.63 2.85
C THR A 53 -12.98 -27.09 1.75
N MET A 54 -11.70 -26.81 1.93
CA MET A 54 -10.61 -27.44 1.16
C MET A 54 -9.54 -27.88 2.14
N LEU A 55 -9.51 -29.18 2.44
CA LEU A 55 -8.66 -29.73 3.50
C LEU A 55 -7.60 -30.67 2.92
N ALA A 56 -6.37 -30.54 3.41
CA ALA A 56 -5.32 -31.55 3.23
C ALA A 56 -4.82 -31.98 4.62
N PRO A 57 -5.62 -32.74 5.39
CA PRO A 57 -5.21 -33.23 6.70
C PRO A 57 -4.07 -34.24 6.56
N ARG A 58 -3.23 -34.37 7.59
CA ARG A 58 -2.26 -35.48 7.63
C ARG A 58 -2.99 -36.82 7.55
N ALA A 59 -2.34 -37.84 6.97
CA ALA A 59 -2.82 -39.22 6.99
C ALA A 59 -3.37 -39.68 8.36
N ALA A 60 -2.68 -39.37 9.46
CA ALA A 60 -3.11 -39.75 10.81
C ALA A 60 -4.39 -39.04 11.29
N ALA A 61 -4.70 -37.85 10.77
CA ALA A 61 -5.86 -37.05 11.15
C ALA A 61 -7.06 -37.24 10.19
N GLN A 62 -6.86 -37.86 9.03
CA GLN A 62 -7.84 -37.93 7.95
C GLN A 62 -9.19 -38.54 8.37
N ALA A 63 -9.18 -39.63 9.15
CA ALA A 63 -10.40 -40.27 9.63
C ALA A 63 -11.20 -39.37 10.60
N ALA A 64 -10.52 -38.69 11.53
CA ALA A 64 -11.15 -37.79 12.48
C ALA A 64 -11.73 -36.54 11.79
N VAL A 65 -10.99 -35.97 10.83
CA VAL A 65 -11.43 -34.85 9.99
C VAL A 65 -12.67 -35.24 9.18
N GLY A 66 -12.66 -36.42 8.55
CA GLY A 66 -13.81 -36.96 7.82
C GLY A 66 -15.06 -37.12 8.70
N ALA A 67 -14.91 -37.65 9.91
CA ALA A 67 -16.01 -37.78 10.86
C ALA A 67 -16.59 -36.41 11.27
N ARG A 68 -15.74 -35.41 11.51
CA ARG A 68 -16.19 -34.04 11.84
C ARG A 68 -16.91 -33.35 10.67
N LEU A 69 -16.42 -33.51 9.43
CA LEU A 69 -17.11 -33.01 8.24
C LEU A 69 -18.52 -33.60 8.13
N ALA A 70 -18.65 -34.91 8.30
CA ALA A 70 -19.93 -35.61 8.27
C ALA A 70 -20.88 -35.12 9.37
N GLN A 71 -20.37 -34.93 10.60
CA GLN A 71 -21.14 -34.39 11.72
C GLN A 71 -21.67 -32.97 11.45
N LEU A 72 -20.84 -32.11 10.83
CA LEU A 72 -21.22 -30.74 10.53
C LEU A 72 -22.10 -30.62 9.26
N GLY A 73 -22.13 -31.66 8.44
CA GLY A 73 -22.87 -31.72 7.16
C GLY A 73 -22.27 -30.82 6.07
N VAL A 74 -21.00 -30.44 6.19
CA VAL A 74 -20.29 -29.56 5.25
C VAL A 74 -19.51 -30.34 4.21
N SER A 75 -19.43 -29.78 3.01
CA SER A 75 -18.73 -30.39 1.89
C SER A 75 -17.24 -30.04 1.92
N ASP A 76 -16.40 -31.01 1.58
CA ASP A 76 -15.00 -30.81 1.28
C ASP A 76 -14.78 -30.90 -0.23
N ALA A 77 -14.12 -29.89 -0.78
CA ALA A 77 -13.74 -29.83 -2.19
C ALA A 77 -12.38 -30.50 -2.46
N GLY A 78 -11.77 -31.08 -1.42
CA GLY A 78 -10.53 -31.83 -1.46
C GLY A 78 -9.30 -30.97 -1.17
N ALA A 79 -8.12 -31.55 -1.41
CA ALA A 79 -6.85 -30.89 -1.13
C ALA A 79 -6.71 -29.55 -1.86
N PRO A 80 -6.25 -28.48 -1.18
CA PRO A 80 -6.01 -27.17 -1.78
C PRO A 80 -4.72 -27.16 -2.59
N SER A 81 -4.71 -27.89 -3.71
CA SER A 81 -3.65 -27.84 -4.71
C SER A 81 -3.68 -26.51 -5.48
N TYR A 82 -2.58 -26.11 -6.10
CA TYR A 82 -2.46 -24.86 -6.86
C TYR A 82 -3.58 -24.71 -7.89
N SER A 83 -3.83 -25.79 -8.64
CA SER A 83 -4.90 -25.83 -9.65
C SER A 83 -6.29 -25.79 -9.03
N ALA A 84 -6.53 -26.54 -7.95
CA ALA A 84 -7.83 -26.59 -7.28
C ALA A 84 -8.18 -25.26 -6.61
N VAL A 85 -7.21 -24.60 -5.98
CA VAL A 85 -7.36 -23.27 -5.38
C VAL A 85 -7.66 -22.23 -6.46
N GLY A 86 -6.92 -22.25 -7.57
CA GLY A 86 -7.18 -21.38 -8.72
C GLY A 86 -8.60 -21.55 -9.29
N GLU A 87 -9.06 -22.79 -9.49
CA GLU A 87 -10.42 -23.07 -9.96
C GLU A 87 -11.49 -22.68 -8.94
N MET A 88 -11.21 -22.87 -7.65
CA MET A 88 -12.12 -22.50 -6.56
C MET A 88 -12.40 -21.00 -6.56
N PHE A 89 -11.35 -20.18 -6.49
CA PHE A 89 -11.48 -18.71 -6.43
C PHE A 89 -11.86 -18.06 -7.75
N SER A 90 -11.52 -18.65 -8.90
CA SER A 90 -11.88 -18.09 -10.21
C SER A 90 -13.31 -18.41 -10.65
N ARG A 91 -13.86 -19.55 -10.21
CA ARG A 91 -15.14 -20.04 -10.74
C ARG A 91 -16.08 -20.62 -9.68
N ARG A 92 -15.67 -21.67 -8.96
CA ARG A 92 -16.63 -22.46 -8.15
C ARG A 92 -17.26 -21.65 -7.02
N LEU A 93 -16.45 -20.92 -6.25
CA LEU A 93 -16.95 -20.09 -5.14
C LEU A 93 -17.89 -18.99 -5.64
N ILE A 94 -17.49 -18.27 -6.70
CA ILE A 94 -18.30 -17.19 -7.30
C ILE A 94 -19.65 -17.74 -7.78
N ARG A 95 -19.65 -18.91 -8.41
CA ARG A 95 -20.88 -19.58 -8.87
C ARG A 95 -21.76 -19.98 -7.70
N ALA A 96 -21.20 -20.58 -6.65
CA ALA A 96 -21.95 -21.01 -5.47
C ALA A 96 -22.63 -19.81 -4.77
N VAL A 97 -21.91 -18.69 -4.61
CA VAL A 97 -22.48 -17.47 -4.04
C VAL A 97 -23.64 -16.96 -4.90
N ARG A 98 -23.45 -16.82 -6.22
CA ARG A 98 -24.49 -16.29 -7.13
C ARG A 98 -25.72 -17.18 -7.29
N GLN A 99 -25.59 -18.48 -7.03
CA GLN A 99 -26.73 -19.40 -7.07
C GLN A 99 -27.68 -19.21 -5.90
N VAL A 100 -27.19 -18.71 -4.76
CA VAL A 100 -27.95 -18.61 -3.51
C VAL A 100 -28.24 -17.16 -3.12
N THR A 101 -27.34 -16.24 -3.47
CA THR A 101 -27.44 -14.82 -3.12
C THR A 101 -27.66 -14.00 -4.40
N PRO A 102 -28.88 -13.45 -4.60
CA PRO A 102 -29.15 -12.54 -5.70
C PRO A 102 -28.21 -11.34 -5.70
N ASP A 103 -27.93 -10.75 -6.87
CA ASP A 103 -27.07 -9.56 -6.96
C ASP A 103 -27.61 -8.33 -6.20
N SER A 104 -28.92 -8.32 -5.92
CA SER A 104 -29.60 -7.29 -5.12
C SER A 104 -29.51 -7.50 -3.61
N ALA A 105 -29.03 -8.66 -3.14
CA ALA A 105 -28.97 -9.00 -1.73
C ALA A 105 -27.56 -8.78 -1.18
N ALA A 106 -27.47 -8.08 -0.05
CA ALA A 106 -26.21 -7.97 0.68
C ALA A 106 -25.93 -9.28 1.44
N GLY A 107 -24.67 -9.72 1.42
CA GLY A 107 -24.24 -10.92 2.14
C GLY A 107 -22.84 -10.79 2.72
N VAL A 108 -22.38 -11.85 3.37
CA VAL A 108 -21.00 -11.96 3.90
C VAL A 108 -20.32 -13.13 3.22
N LEU A 109 -19.09 -12.92 2.74
CA LEU A 109 -18.21 -13.98 2.30
C LEU A 109 -17.04 -14.05 3.28
N LEU A 110 -16.94 -15.15 4.02
CA LEU A 110 -15.84 -15.42 4.94
C LEU A 110 -14.85 -16.39 4.29
N ILE A 111 -13.60 -15.95 4.16
CA ILE A 111 -12.47 -16.78 3.76
C ILE A 111 -11.61 -17.03 4.99
N TYR A 112 -11.38 -18.29 5.31
CA TYR A 112 -10.44 -18.69 6.34
C TYR A 112 -9.33 -19.53 5.71
N TRP A 113 -8.08 -19.25 6.08
CA TRP A 113 -6.94 -20.05 5.63
C TRP A 113 -6.00 -20.34 6.79
N ALA A 114 -5.74 -21.62 7.05
CA ALA A 114 -4.71 -22.08 7.98
C ALA A 114 -3.67 -22.97 7.27
N GLY A 115 -2.40 -22.75 7.61
CA GLY A 115 -1.27 -23.53 7.08
C GLY A 115 0.03 -22.71 7.03
N HIS A 116 0.96 -23.11 6.18
CA HIS A 116 2.16 -22.32 5.89
C HIS A 116 1.83 -21.05 5.12
N GLY A 117 2.54 -20.00 5.47
CA GLY A 117 2.48 -18.70 4.82
C GLY A 117 3.83 -18.01 4.82
N ALA A 118 3.91 -16.96 4.04
CA ALA A 118 5.08 -16.12 3.96
C ALA A 118 4.70 -14.67 3.66
N CYS A 119 5.66 -13.78 3.85
CA CYS A 119 5.58 -12.42 3.37
C CYS A 119 6.69 -12.13 2.39
N ARG A 120 6.40 -11.30 1.38
CA ARG A 120 7.38 -10.80 0.44
C ARG A 120 7.33 -9.29 0.45
N ARG A 121 8.47 -8.65 0.66
CA ARG A 121 8.58 -7.20 0.46
C ARG A 121 8.81 -6.91 -1.02
N SER A 122 7.90 -6.15 -1.62
CA SER A 122 8.01 -5.68 -2.99
C SER A 122 8.11 -4.16 -3.04
N GLN A 123 8.37 -3.61 -4.23
CA GLN A 123 8.31 -2.16 -4.45
C GLN A 123 6.90 -1.58 -4.21
N ALA A 124 5.85 -2.38 -4.41
CA ALA A 124 4.46 -2.00 -4.19
C ALA A 124 4.03 -2.09 -2.70
N GLY A 125 4.92 -2.58 -1.82
CA GLY A 125 4.63 -2.83 -0.43
C GLY A 125 4.79 -4.29 -0.08
N GLU A 126 4.25 -4.66 1.08
CA GLU A 126 4.34 -6.01 1.59
C GLU A 126 3.21 -6.88 1.06
N GLU A 127 3.56 -8.07 0.58
CA GLU A 127 2.64 -9.06 0.05
C GLU A 127 2.55 -10.24 1.01
N ARG A 128 1.32 -10.63 1.38
CA ARG A 128 1.01 -11.80 2.20
C ARG A 128 0.65 -12.96 1.29
N LEU A 129 1.34 -14.09 1.46
CA LEU A 129 1.25 -15.28 0.64
C LEU A 129 0.90 -16.49 1.51
N VAL A 130 0.09 -17.40 0.98
CA VAL A 130 -0.17 -18.71 1.59
C VAL A 130 0.14 -19.82 0.60
N TYR A 131 0.67 -20.94 1.08
CA TYR A 131 1.14 -22.04 0.24
C TYR A 131 0.05 -23.08 -0.01
N CYS A 132 -0.03 -23.58 -1.24
CA CYS A 132 -0.90 -24.70 -1.63
C CYS A 132 -0.31 -26.05 -1.18
N SER A 133 -1.16 -27.07 -1.07
CA SER A 133 -0.78 -28.41 -0.60
C SER A 133 0.17 -29.16 -1.55
N ASP A 134 0.10 -28.94 -2.85
CA ASP A 134 0.96 -29.55 -3.88
C ASP A 134 2.30 -28.78 -4.04
N LEU A 135 2.84 -28.29 -2.92
CA LEU A 135 4.12 -27.61 -2.89
C LEU A 135 5.24 -28.57 -3.30
N GLU A 136 6.02 -28.21 -4.32
CA GLU A 136 7.18 -28.98 -4.77
C GLU A 136 8.47 -28.18 -4.59
N ALA A 137 9.64 -28.85 -4.67
CA ALA A 137 10.94 -28.23 -4.42
C ALA A 137 11.28 -27.12 -5.42
N GLU A 138 10.78 -27.25 -6.66
CA GLU A 138 11.09 -26.36 -7.78
C GLU A 138 9.95 -25.39 -8.10
N MET A 139 8.72 -25.68 -7.64
CA MET A 139 7.54 -24.86 -7.86
C MET A 139 6.76 -24.66 -6.56
N HIS A 140 6.77 -23.43 -6.06
CA HIS A 140 6.03 -23.07 -4.87
C HIS A 140 4.72 -22.39 -5.25
N GLY A 141 3.66 -23.18 -5.41
CA GLY A 141 2.32 -22.68 -5.65
C GLY A 141 1.81 -21.84 -4.49
N VAL A 142 1.62 -20.53 -4.72
CA VAL A 142 1.18 -19.59 -3.67
C VAL A 142 -0.04 -18.79 -4.08
N LEU A 143 -0.88 -18.47 -3.10
CA LEU A 143 -2.00 -17.55 -3.24
C LEU A 143 -1.64 -16.21 -2.59
N SER A 144 -1.74 -15.13 -3.34
CA SER A 144 -1.64 -13.76 -2.81
C SER A 144 -2.96 -13.34 -2.19
N ILE A 145 -2.97 -13.07 -0.89
CA ILE A 145 -4.18 -12.70 -0.13
C ILE A 145 -4.79 -11.42 -0.68
N ALA A 146 -3.95 -10.44 -1.05
CA ALA A 146 -4.40 -9.19 -1.64
C ALA A 146 -5.03 -9.41 -3.02
N ALA A 147 -4.40 -10.21 -3.89
CA ALA A 147 -4.94 -10.51 -5.22
C ALA A 147 -6.28 -11.24 -5.13
N MET A 148 -6.38 -12.25 -4.24
CA MET A 148 -7.61 -12.98 -3.95
C MET A 148 -8.72 -12.04 -3.46
N ALA A 149 -8.44 -11.23 -2.45
CA ALA A 149 -9.44 -10.31 -1.90
C ALA A 149 -9.94 -9.31 -2.97
N ASN A 150 -9.02 -8.73 -3.75
CA ASN A 150 -9.38 -7.81 -4.82
C ASN A 150 -10.24 -8.47 -5.90
N GLN A 151 -9.93 -9.71 -6.29
CA GLN A 151 -10.73 -10.45 -7.26
C GLN A 151 -12.13 -10.74 -6.72
N LEU A 152 -12.25 -11.26 -5.49
CA LEU A 152 -13.55 -11.57 -4.88
C LEU A 152 -14.41 -10.32 -4.76
N THR A 153 -13.83 -9.22 -4.29
CA THR A 153 -14.51 -7.92 -4.21
C THR A 153 -15.01 -7.44 -5.56
N ALA A 154 -14.20 -7.56 -6.61
CA ALA A 154 -14.61 -7.17 -7.96
C ALA A 154 -15.71 -8.05 -8.55
N ARG A 155 -15.74 -9.34 -8.20
CA ARG A 155 -16.64 -10.34 -8.81
C ARG A 155 -17.93 -10.55 -8.04
N LEU A 156 -17.92 -10.23 -6.75
CA LEU A 156 -19.03 -10.35 -5.81
C LEU A 156 -19.24 -9.03 -5.05
N PRO A 157 -19.51 -7.91 -5.74
CA PRO A 157 -19.61 -6.58 -5.13
C PRO A 157 -20.69 -6.49 -4.03
N GLN A 158 -21.69 -7.37 -4.06
CA GLN A 158 -22.75 -7.46 -3.06
C GLN A 158 -22.32 -8.10 -1.72
N MET A 159 -21.15 -8.74 -1.67
CA MET A 159 -20.70 -9.52 -0.52
C MET A 159 -19.66 -8.77 0.31
N ARG A 160 -19.94 -8.46 1.58
CA ARG A 160 -18.89 -7.97 2.48
C ARG A 160 -17.86 -9.09 2.70
N LEU A 161 -16.57 -8.77 2.56
CA LEU A 161 -15.52 -9.78 2.57
C LEU A 161 -14.82 -9.83 3.94
N ILE A 162 -14.79 -11.00 4.57
CA ILE A 162 -13.96 -11.28 5.75
C ILE A 162 -12.88 -12.26 5.32
N VAL A 163 -11.63 -11.95 5.61
CA VAL A 163 -10.49 -12.85 5.38
C VAL A 163 -9.74 -13.02 6.69
N ILE A 164 -9.57 -14.26 7.13
CA ILE A 164 -8.80 -14.59 8.32
C ILE A 164 -7.70 -15.56 7.88
N VAL A 165 -6.45 -15.22 8.18
CA VAL A 165 -5.27 -16.00 7.80
C VAL A 165 -4.53 -16.40 9.07
N ASP A 166 -4.54 -17.70 9.39
CA ASP A 166 -3.70 -18.29 10.42
C ASP A 166 -2.48 -18.98 9.79
N ALA A 167 -1.49 -18.16 9.46
CA ALA A 167 -0.26 -18.61 8.82
C ALA A 167 0.92 -17.77 9.26
N CYS A 168 2.12 -18.33 9.16
CA CYS A 168 3.34 -17.56 9.37
C CYS A 168 3.44 -16.41 8.35
N SER A 169 4.05 -15.31 8.77
CA SER A 169 4.32 -14.14 7.93
C SER A 169 5.83 -13.94 7.77
N THR A 170 6.57 -15.05 7.70
CA THR A 170 8.03 -15.09 7.57
C THR A 170 8.50 -14.68 6.18
N ASP A 171 9.61 -13.97 6.09
CA ASP A 171 10.13 -13.41 4.84
C ASP A 171 10.58 -14.52 3.87
N VAL A 172 10.05 -14.52 2.64
CA VAL A 172 10.37 -15.49 1.58
C VAL A 172 11.86 -15.53 1.24
N ASP A 173 12.57 -14.40 1.38
CA ASP A 173 14.00 -14.33 1.10
C ASP A 173 14.80 -15.06 2.19
N LYS A 174 14.33 -15.01 3.45
CA LYS A 174 14.94 -15.75 4.56
C LYS A 174 14.72 -17.26 4.44
N MET A 175 13.62 -17.68 3.82
CA MET A 175 13.35 -19.08 3.52
C MET A 175 14.17 -19.62 2.34
N LYS A 176 14.88 -18.77 1.59
CA LYS A 176 15.55 -19.12 0.32
C LYS A 176 14.59 -19.68 -0.74
N MET A 177 13.31 -19.27 -0.70
CA MET A 177 12.25 -19.75 -1.60
C MET A 177 11.83 -18.71 -2.65
N SER A 178 12.37 -17.48 -2.59
CA SER A 178 11.86 -16.35 -3.37
C SER A 178 12.01 -16.51 -4.89
N ALA A 179 12.98 -17.28 -5.37
CA ALA A 179 13.19 -17.54 -6.80
C ALA A 179 12.19 -18.55 -7.41
N SER A 180 11.45 -19.30 -6.59
CA SER A 180 10.61 -20.44 -7.04
C SER A 180 9.11 -20.24 -6.75
N LEU A 181 8.71 -19.04 -6.30
CA LEU A 181 7.31 -18.73 -6.03
C LEU A 181 6.54 -18.57 -7.35
N THR A 182 5.49 -19.36 -7.51
CA THR A 182 4.55 -19.28 -8.63
C THR A 182 3.19 -18.83 -8.10
N PRO A 183 2.85 -17.53 -8.18
CA PRO A 183 1.55 -17.04 -7.73
C PRO A 183 0.42 -17.61 -8.59
N ILE A 184 -0.72 -17.92 -7.96
CA ILE A 184 -1.96 -18.25 -8.68
C ILE A 184 -2.38 -17.02 -9.48
N SER A 185 -2.48 -17.20 -10.80
CA SER A 185 -2.97 -16.15 -11.69
C SER A 185 -4.50 -16.04 -11.58
N LEU A 186 -4.95 -15.09 -10.78
CA LEU A 186 -6.36 -14.76 -10.65
C LEU A 186 -6.75 -13.68 -11.69
N PRO A 187 -7.88 -13.84 -12.40
CA PRO A 187 -8.32 -12.84 -13.38
C PRO A 187 -8.39 -11.45 -12.75
N PRO A 188 -7.86 -10.40 -13.40
CA PRO A 188 -7.87 -9.06 -12.84
C PRO A 188 -9.33 -8.62 -12.62
N GLY A 189 -9.66 -8.33 -11.36
CA GLY A 189 -10.91 -7.69 -11.00
C GLY A 189 -10.80 -6.19 -11.22
N ARG A 190 -11.80 -5.57 -11.87
CA ARG A 190 -11.98 -4.12 -11.72
C ARG A 190 -12.49 -3.88 -10.31
N LEU A 191 -11.67 -3.27 -9.46
CA LEU A 191 -12.12 -2.80 -8.16
C LEU A 191 -13.24 -1.78 -8.39
N GLY A 192 -14.49 -2.23 -8.26
CA GLY A 192 -15.58 -1.31 -7.93
C GLY A 192 -15.24 -0.74 -6.57
N GLY A 193 -15.12 0.58 -6.46
CA GLY A 193 -14.83 1.19 -5.17
C GLY A 193 -15.83 0.73 -4.11
N GLY A 194 -15.37 0.58 -2.86
CA GLY A 194 -16.22 0.73 -1.69
C GLY A 194 -16.90 -0.49 -1.08
N GLN A 195 -16.43 -1.70 -1.35
CA GLN A 195 -16.89 -2.85 -0.59
C GLN A 195 -16.23 -2.91 0.80
N ALA A 196 -17.04 -3.14 1.83
CA ALA A 196 -16.54 -3.37 3.17
C ALA A 196 -15.72 -4.67 3.23
N ARG A 197 -14.47 -4.57 3.69
CA ARG A 197 -13.58 -5.72 3.88
C ARG A 197 -12.92 -5.70 5.24
N PHE A 198 -12.80 -6.88 5.84
CA PHE A 198 -12.07 -7.10 7.09
C PHE A 198 -11.05 -8.21 6.85
N ILE A 199 -9.76 -7.92 7.02
CA ILE A 199 -8.68 -8.89 6.82
C ILE A 199 -7.87 -8.97 8.11
N ALA A 200 -7.75 -10.15 8.70
CA ALA A 200 -6.94 -10.42 9.88
C ALA A 200 -5.87 -11.48 9.59
N TYR A 201 -4.67 -11.26 10.12
CA TYR A 201 -3.53 -12.16 10.05
C TYR A 201 -3.09 -12.54 11.46
N SER A 202 -2.76 -13.81 11.68
CA SER A 202 -2.34 -14.31 12.99
C SER A 202 -0.95 -13.87 13.42
N ALA A 203 -0.12 -13.38 12.48
CA ALA A 203 1.24 -12.93 12.71
C ALA A 203 1.61 -11.72 11.84
N ARG A 204 2.28 -10.75 12.45
CA ARG A 204 2.93 -9.60 11.80
C ARG A 204 4.04 -10.02 10.82
N PRO A 205 4.46 -9.14 9.92
CA PRO A 205 5.55 -9.45 9.01
C PRO A 205 6.84 -9.78 9.76
N GLY A 206 7.48 -10.88 9.36
CA GLY A 206 8.67 -11.44 9.97
C GLY A 206 8.41 -12.35 11.17
N GLN A 207 7.16 -12.53 11.60
CA GLN A 207 6.80 -13.41 12.72
C GLN A 207 6.23 -14.76 12.25
N SER A 208 6.36 -15.77 13.11
CA SER A 208 5.76 -17.08 12.94
C SER A 208 4.47 -17.21 13.76
N ALA A 209 3.47 -17.87 13.18
CA ALA A 209 2.31 -18.35 13.92
C ALA A 209 2.70 -19.59 14.74
N ARG A 210 2.07 -19.79 15.90
CA ARG A 210 2.34 -20.91 16.82
C ARG A 210 1.11 -21.77 17.05
N ASN A 211 1.35 -23.03 17.39
CA ASN A 211 0.33 -23.96 17.86
C ASN A 211 0.33 -24.08 19.39
N LEU A 212 -0.81 -24.45 19.96
CA LEU A 212 -1.03 -24.74 21.37
C LEU A 212 -0.50 -26.14 21.74
N GLY A 213 0.81 -26.24 21.96
CA GLY A 213 1.44 -27.41 22.58
C GLY A 213 0.88 -28.76 22.10
N ALA A 214 0.36 -29.57 23.02
CA ALA A 214 -0.11 -30.93 22.76
C ALA A 214 -1.45 -31.04 22.01
N SER A 215 -2.28 -29.99 21.96
CA SER A 215 -3.54 -30.03 21.19
C SER A 215 -3.33 -29.77 19.70
N GLU A 216 -2.13 -29.32 19.32
CA GLU A 216 -1.73 -29.02 17.95
C GLU A 216 -2.59 -27.92 17.26
N GLU A 217 -3.56 -27.31 17.94
CA GLU A 217 -4.42 -26.23 17.41
C GLU A 217 -3.66 -24.91 17.24
N GLY A 218 -4.02 -24.10 16.25
CA GLY A 218 -3.45 -22.76 16.08
C GLY A 218 -3.76 -21.83 17.25
N LEU A 219 -2.73 -21.25 17.89
CA LEU A 219 -2.88 -20.38 19.05
C LEU A 219 -3.80 -19.18 18.78
N PHE A 220 -3.68 -18.59 17.59
CA PHE A 220 -4.53 -17.48 17.17
C PHE A 220 -5.95 -17.96 16.90
N THR A 221 -6.14 -19.03 16.14
CA THR A 221 -7.49 -19.53 15.84
C THR A 221 -8.25 -19.95 17.09
N SER A 222 -7.62 -20.66 18.04
CA SER A 222 -8.29 -21.05 19.28
C SER A 222 -8.68 -19.81 20.12
N ALA A 223 -7.81 -18.80 20.20
CA ALA A 223 -8.14 -17.53 20.88
C ALA A 223 -9.26 -16.78 20.17
N LEU A 224 -9.22 -16.70 18.84
CA LEU A 224 -10.22 -16.03 18.02
C LEU A 224 -11.58 -16.71 18.12
N LEU A 225 -11.64 -18.05 18.05
CA LEU A 225 -12.90 -18.80 18.16
C LEU A 225 -13.59 -18.60 19.51
N ARG A 226 -12.84 -18.41 20.61
CA ARG A 226 -13.43 -18.05 21.91
C ARG A 226 -14.16 -16.71 21.86
N GLU A 227 -13.58 -15.74 21.16
CA GLU A 227 -14.15 -14.40 21.00
C GLU A 227 -15.29 -14.38 19.98
N LEU A 228 -15.16 -15.09 18.86
CA LEU A 228 -16.17 -15.17 17.81
C LEU A 228 -17.46 -15.86 18.30
N ARG A 229 -17.36 -16.83 19.22
CA ARG A 229 -18.54 -17.46 19.84
C ARG A 229 -19.39 -16.50 20.69
N GLN A 230 -18.88 -15.31 21.00
CA GLN A 230 -19.67 -14.25 21.64
C GLN A 230 -20.48 -13.43 20.62
N LEU A 231 -20.21 -13.59 19.33
CA LEU A 231 -20.91 -12.92 18.25
C LEU A 231 -22.05 -13.80 17.72
N ASN A 232 -23.15 -13.16 17.32
CA ASN A 232 -24.24 -13.82 16.62
C ASN A 232 -24.17 -13.51 15.11
N ALA A 233 -25.05 -14.13 14.32
CA ALA A 233 -25.07 -13.91 12.88
C ALA A 233 -25.32 -12.46 12.46
N ALA A 234 -26.16 -11.72 13.19
CA ALA A 234 -26.42 -10.32 12.87
C ALA A 234 -25.16 -9.45 13.07
N SER A 235 -24.34 -9.77 14.08
CA SER A 235 -23.04 -9.15 14.28
C SER A 235 -22.08 -9.44 13.12
N LEU A 236 -22.05 -10.70 12.66
CA LEU A 236 -21.23 -11.09 11.51
C LEU A 236 -21.66 -10.36 10.23
N GLU A 237 -22.96 -10.24 9.96
CA GLU A 237 -23.50 -9.53 8.77
C GLU A 237 -23.16 -8.04 8.76
N ARG A 238 -23.07 -7.41 9.93
CA ARG A 238 -22.76 -5.99 10.08
C ARG A 238 -21.29 -5.68 10.35
N PHE A 239 -20.45 -6.71 10.51
CA PHE A 239 -19.07 -6.63 11.01
C PHE A 239 -18.97 -6.03 12.43
N GLU A 240 -20.05 -6.07 13.20
CA GLU A 240 -20.09 -5.51 14.55
C GLU A 240 -19.31 -6.38 15.53
N GLY A 241 -18.34 -5.78 16.24
CA GLY A 241 -17.55 -6.46 17.26
C GLY A 241 -16.45 -7.37 16.73
N MET A 242 -16.27 -7.47 15.41
CA MET A 242 -15.22 -8.27 14.77
C MET A 242 -13.82 -7.72 15.08
N ASP A 243 -13.66 -6.41 15.00
CA ASP A 243 -12.46 -5.68 15.41
C ASP A 243 -12.10 -5.94 16.88
N GLN A 244 -13.09 -5.89 17.77
CA GLN A 244 -12.90 -6.14 19.20
C GLN A 244 -12.57 -7.61 19.48
N ALA A 245 -13.21 -8.55 18.78
CA ALA A 245 -12.93 -9.97 18.89
C ALA A 245 -11.47 -10.28 18.48
N VAL A 246 -11.01 -9.74 17.35
CA VAL A 246 -9.62 -9.89 16.92
C VAL A 246 -8.65 -9.17 17.87
N ALA A 247 -8.99 -7.99 18.39
CA ALA A 247 -8.17 -7.27 19.35
C ALA A 247 -7.97 -8.07 20.66
N ARG A 248 -9.04 -8.67 21.20
CA ARG A 248 -8.95 -9.52 22.40
C ARG A 248 -8.22 -10.84 22.13
N ALA A 249 -8.45 -11.45 20.98
CA ALA A 249 -7.70 -12.63 20.56
C ALA A 249 -6.20 -12.33 20.45
N ARG A 250 -5.84 -11.20 19.84
CA ARG A 250 -4.46 -10.71 19.76
C ARG A 250 -3.83 -10.54 21.14
N GLU A 251 -4.53 -9.93 22.10
CA GLU A 251 -4.02 -9.77 23.46
C GLU A 251 -3.73 -11.13 24.12
N GLN A 252 -4.62 -12.10 23.94
CA GLN A 252 -4.42 -13.46 24.45
C GLN A 252 -3.20 -14.14 23.79
N VAL A 253 -3.05 -14.01 22.47
CA VAL A 253 -1.93 -14.57 21.69
C VAL A 253 -0.61 -13.92 22.08
N SER A 254 -0.57 -12.59 22.19
CA SER A 254 0.61 -11.84 22.57
C SER A 254 1.08 -12.24 23.97
N ARG A 255 0.16 -12.38 24.94
CA ARG A 255 0.49 -12.88 26.28
C ARG A 255 1.00 -14.33 26.24
N ALA A 256 0.28 -15.23 25.57
CA ALA A 256 0.62 -16.65 25.52
C ALA A 256 1.95 -16.93 24.76
N SER A 257 2.30 -16.09 23.79
CA SER A 257 3.53 -16.20 23.01
C SER A 257 4.69 -15.35 23.57
N ALA A 258 4.51 -14.68 24.70
CA ALA A 258 5.45 -13.70 25.25
C ALA A 258 5.86 -12.63 24.21
N GLY A 259 4.91 -12.17 23.40
CA GLY A 259 5.08 -11.13 22.38
C GLY A 259 5.74 -11.58 21.08
N THR A 260 6.07 -12.87 20.94
CA THR A 260 6.72 -13.39 19.72
C THR A 260 5.76 -13.60 18.55
N GLN A 261 4.46 -13.67 18.83
CA GLN A 261 3.39 -13.67 17.85
C GLN A 261 2.42 -12.53 18.18
N ASP A 262 2.18 -11.65 17.21
CA ASP A 262 1.23 -10.56 17.32
C ASP A 262 0.33 -10.52 16.08
N ALA A 263 -0.98 -10.65 16.28
CA ALA A 263 -1.95 -10.59 15.21
C ALA A 263 -2.13 -9.14 14.70
N GLU A 264 -2.50 -8.99 13.43
CA GLU A 264 -2.77 -7.70 12.79
C GLU A 264 -4.08 -7.77 12.00
N TRP A 265 -4.80 -6.65 11.87
CA TRP A 265 -5.98 -6.58 11.03
C TRP A 265 -6.16 -5.23 10.36
N HIS A 266 -6.86 -5.27 9.23
CA HIS A 266 -7.25 -4.12 8.42
C HIS A 266 -8.74 -4.18 8.13
N TRP A 267 -9.42 -3.07 8.34
CA TRP A 267 -10.82 -2.89 8.04
C TRP A 267 -11.00 -1.69 7.11
N THR A 268 -11.70 -1.89 5.99
CA THR A 268 -12.16 -0.81 5.13
C THR A 268 -13.69 -0.73 5.24
N GLU A 269 -14.23 0.41 5.70
CA GLU A 269 -15.67 0.57 5.97
C GLU A 269 -16.50 0.85 4.70
N ASP A 270 -16.02 1.67 3.77
CA ASP A 270 -16.81 2.08 2.59
C ASP A 270 -15.99 2.78 1.46
N LEU A 271 -16.71 3.32 0.46
CA LEU A 271 -16.24 4.12 -0.69
C LEU A 271 -15.33 5.30 -0.33
N THR A 272 -15.35 5.79 0.92
CA THR A 272 -14.50 6.92 1.32
C THR A 272 -13.04 6.51 1.54
N GLY A 273 -12.74 5.22 1.51
CA GLY A 273 -11.40 4.69 1.77
C GLY A 273 -10.99 4.78 3.24
N ARG A 274 -11.92 5.11 4.15
CA ARG A 274 -11.67 5.07 5.60
C ARG A 274 -11.27 3.66 5.99
N THR A 275 -9.97 3.52 6.18
CA THR A 275 -9.35 2.28 6.63
C THR A 275 -9.10 2.43 8.12
N ARG A 276 -9.77 1.61 8.93
CA ARG A 276 -9.38 1.41 10.32
C ARG A 276 -8.40 0.25 10.34
N SER A 277 -7.20 0.51 10.81
CA SER A 277 -6.24 -0.53 11.14
C SER A 277 -5.85 -0.34 12.59
N PHE A 278 -5.43 -1.41 13.27
CA PHE A 278 -4.87 -1.23 14.62
C PHE A 278 -3.63 -0.32 14.59
N ALA A 279 -2.85 -0.35 13.50
CA ALA A 279 -1.77 0.60 13.26
C ALA A 279 -2.26 2.08 13.24
N SER A 280 -3.53 2.33 12.90
CA SER A 280 -4.14 3.66 12.94
C SER A 280 -4.86 3.98 14.25
N GLU A 281 -5.33 3.03 15.05
CA GLU A 281 -6.04 3.36 16.31
C GLU A 281 -5.10 3.80 17.45
N THR A 282 -3.84 3.38 17.42
CA THR A 282 -2.78 4.02 18.23
C THR A 282 -2.41 5.41 17.69
N ALA A 283 -2.71 5.71 16.42
CA ALA A 283 -2.44 7.00 15.77
C ALA A 283 -3.65 7.97 15.74
N ALA A 284 -4.88 7.51 15.97
CA ALA A 284 -6.12 8.25 15.68
C ALA A 284 -6.55 9.27 16.75
N LYS A 285 -5.60 9.88 17.48
CA LYS A 285 -5.86 11.08 18.29
C LYS A 285 -5.22 12.36 17.78
N THR A 286 -4.65 12.36 16.58
CA THR A 286 -4.03 13.56 16.01
C THR A 286 -4.25 13.61 14.51
N ALA A 287 -5.08 14.56 14.05
CA ALA A 287 -4.99 15.03 12.68
C ALA A 287 -3.56 15.57 12.45
N PRO A 288 -2.90 15.29 11.31
CA PRO A 288 -1.58 15.84 11.03
C PRO A 288 -1.71 17.36 10.87
N THR A 289 -0.94 18.13 11.64
CA THR A 289 -0.74 19.56 11.37
C THR A 289 0.15 19.75 10.15
N GLU A 290 0.12 20.94 9.55
CA GLU A 290 0.84 21.31 8.31
C GLU A 290 2.35 21.00 8.32
N ASP A 291 2.98 20.82 9.49
CA ASP A 291 4.40 20.44 9.62
C ASP A 291 4.66 18.93 9.43
N ALA A 292 3.63 18.07 9.45
CA ALA A 292 3.74 16.63 9.21
C ALA A 292 3.63 16.24 7.73
N ALA A 293 3.43 17.22 6.82
CA ALA A 293 3.41 17.02 5.37
C ALA A 293 4.73 16.47 4.80
N TYR A 294 5.80 16.42 5.61
CA TYR A 294 7.08 15.81 5.25
C TYR A 294 7.17 14.30 5.51
N LEU A 295 6.15 13.69 6.12
CA LEU A 295 6.06 12.26 6.37
C LEU A 295 5.12 11.54 5.39
N CYS A 296 5.06 11.99 4.12
CA CYS A 296 4.16 11.37 3.15
C CYS A 296 4.50 9.88 2.96
N ASP A 297 3.52 9.02 3.27
CA ASP A 297 3.49 7.65 2.77
C ASP A 297 3.50 7.70 1.23
N ARG A 298 4.07 6.68 0.59
CA ARG A 298 4.04 6.48 -0.87
C ARG A 298 2.63 6.62 -1.44
N ARG A 299 1.62 6.28 -0.64
CA ARG A 299 0.20 6.47 -0.96
C ARG A 299 -0.19 7.93 -1.12
N ASP A 300 0.33 8.82 -0.28
CA ASP A 300 -0.01 10.24 -0.30
C ASP A 300 0.64 10.96 -1.49
N GLN A 301 1.89 10.61 -1.84
CA GLN A 301 2.54 11.11 -3.05
C GLN A 301 1.77 10.71 -4.30
N LEU A 302 1.34 9.44 -4.38
CA LEU A 302 0.56 8.93 -5.49
C LEU A 302 -0.84 9.57 -5.53
N SER A 303 -1.47 9.76 -4.37
CA SER A 303 -2.77 10.43 -4.23
C SER A 303 -2.71 11.89 -4.68
N CYS A 304 -1.66 12.61 -4.28
CA CYS A 304 -1.41 13.99 -4.68
C CYS A 304 -1.23 14.09 -6.20
N PHE A 305 -0.33 13.28 -6.77
CA PHE A 305 -0.15 13.21 -8.22
C PHE A 305 -1.46 12.85 -8.93
N THR A 306 -2.18 11.84 -8.44
CA THR A 306 -3.47 11.41 -8.99
C THR A 306 -4.46 12.57 -9.05
N SER A 307 -4.56 13.35 -7.97
CA SER A 307 -5.42 14.54 -7.91
C SER A 307 -5.02 15.59 -8.95
N ILE A 308 -3.72 15.93 -9.02
CA ILE A 308 -3.17 16.94 -9.94
C ILE A 308 -3.37 16.54 -11.39
N ALA A 309 -2.96 15.31 -11.71
CA ALA A 309 -3.08 14.73 -13.03
C ALA A 309 -4.55 14.67 -13.46
N SER A 310 -5.45 14.19 -12.59
CA SER A 310 -6.88 14.12 -12.90
C SER A 310 -7.49 15.48 -13.19
N LYS A 311 -7.16 16.51 -12.40
CA LYS A 311 -7.62 17.89 -12.63
C LYS A 311 -7.09 18.45 -13.95
N HIS A 312 -5.79 18.31 -14.19
CA HIS A 312 -5.15 18.77 -15.42
C HIS A 312 -5.74 18.08 -16.67
N PHE A 313 -6.03 16.79 -16.58
CA PHE A 313 -6.62 16.03 -17.70
C PHE A 313 -8.11 16.27 -17.90
N ALA A 314 -8.87 16.47 -16.83
CA ALA A 314 -10.28 16.86 -16.93
C ALA A 314 -10.45 18.18 -17.67
N ALA A 315 -9.48 19.09 -17.54
CA ALA A 315 -9.44 20.36 -18.26
C ALA A 315 -9.06 20.24 -19.75
N ARG A 316 -8.71 19.03 -20.24
CA ARG A 316 -8.19 18.78 -21.60
C ARG A 316 -7.06 19.74 -22.00
N ALA A 317 -6.16 20.03 -21.08
CA ALA A 317 -5.05 20.92 -21.36
C ALA A 317 -4.18 20.33 -22.49
N GLU A 318 -4.02 21.07 -23.60
CA GLU A 318 -3.07 20.75 -24.69
C GLU A 318 -1.60 21.03 -24.27
N ARG A 319 -1.40 21.37 -22.98
CA ARG A 319 -0.16 21.89 -22.44
C ARG A 319 0.56 20.86 -21.57
N PRO A 320 1.91 20.94 -21.48
CA PRO A 320 2.66 20.09 -20.58
C PRO A 320 2.22 20.23 -19.12
N LEU A 321 2.09 19.11 -18.41
CA LEU A 321 2.02 19.07 -16.95
C LEU A 321 3.45 19.07 -16.39
N VAL A 322 3.84 20.09 -15.64
CA VAL A 322 5.18 20.17 -15.04
C VAL A 322 5.11 19.85 -13.55
N LEU A 323 5.64 18.70 -13.16
CA LEU A 323 5.74 18.24 -11.78
C LEU A 323 7.12 18.57 -11.24
N LEU A 324 7.17 19.17 -10.06
CA LEU A 324 8.41 19.44 -9.38
C LEU A 324 8.54 18.47 -8.20
N ALA A 325 9.44 17.51 -8.31
CA ALA A 325 9.76 16.56 -7.26
C ALA A 325 11.08 16.95 -6.58
N HIS A 326 11.32 16.52 -5.35
CA HIS A 326 12.62 16.69 -4.72
C HIS A 326 12.96 15.54 -3.78
N GLY A 327 14.24 15.26 -3.54
CA GLY A 327 14.68 14.16 -2.66
C GLY A 327 16.19 13.94 -2.64
N GLY A 328 16.65 12.95 -1.88
CA GLY A 328 18.08 12.60 -1.82
C GLY A 328 18.61 12.07 -3.16
N GLN A 329 19.89 12.25 -3.48
CA GLN A 329 20.48 11.68 -4.71
C GLN A 329 20.34 10.14 -4.80
N ASP A 330 20.30 9.46 -3.65
CA ASP A 330 20.04 8.03 -3.50
C ASP A 330 18.57 7.64 -3.74
N GLN A 331 17.66 8.61 -3.74
CA GLN A 331 16.22 8.46 -3.97
C GLN A 331 15.85 8.77 -5.42
N TYR A 332 16.74 8.38 -6.34
CA TYR A 332 16.74 8.78 -7.74
C TYR A 332 15.32 8.67 -8.37
N PRO A 333 14.89 9.69 -9.14
CA PRO A 333 13.51 9.86 -9.59
C PRO A 333 12.99 8.74 -10.51
N ILE A 334 13.82 7.79 -10.95
CA ILE A 334 13.36 6.69 -11.80
C ILE A 334 12.29 5.85 -11.13
N SER A 335 12.32 5.68 -9.81
CA SER A 335 11.27 4.98 -9.08
C SER A 335 9.95 5.76 -9.12
N LEU A 336 10.01 7.07 -8.89
CA LEU A 336 8.86 7.98 -9.01
C LEU A 336 8.32 7.96 -10.44
N VAL A 337 9.17 8.21 -11.43
CA VAL A 337 8.80 8.24 -12.86
C VAL A 337 8.17 6.91 -13.29
N ARG A 338 8.74 5.76 -12.91
CA ARG A 338 8.15 4.45 -13.19
C ARG A 338 6.78 4.26 -12.54
N ARG A 339 6.58 4.76 -11.31
CA ARG A 339 5.26 4.74 -10.64
C ARG A 339 4.25 5.63 -11.36
N LEU A 340 4.66 6.84 -11.75
CA LEU A 340 3.82 7.76 -12.53
C LEU A 340 3.42 7.10 -13.86
N LEU A 341 4.38 6.51 -14.57
CA LEU A 341 4.15 5.77 -15.81
C LEU A 341 3.20 4.58 -15.62
N HIS A 342 3.41 3.80 -14.56
CA HIS A 342 2.53 2.67 -14.24
C HIS A 342 1.10 3.14 -13.96
N TYR A 343 0.93 4.20 -13.18
CA TYR A 343 -0.37 4.81 -12.91
C TYR A 343 -1.04 5.29 -14.19
N LEU A 344 -0.31 6.04 -15.03
CA LEU A 344 -0.82 6.56 -16.31
C LEU A 344 -1.21 5.42 -17.26
N LYS A 345 -0.44 4.31 -17.29
CA LYS A 345 -0.80 3.09 -18.03
C LYS A 345 -2.09 2.47 -17.51
N GLN A 346 -2.25 2.31 -16.19
CA GLN A 346 -3.43 1.70 -15.56
C GLN A 346 -4.72 2.52 -15.70
N HIS A 347 -4.61 3.84 -15.67
CA HIS A 347 -5.76 4.75 -15.68
C HIS A 347 -6.05 5.33 -17.07
N SER A 348 -5.31 4.89 -18.09
CA SER A 348 -5.55 5.21 -19.50
C SER A 348 -6.92 4.75 -20.01
N THR A 349 -7.60 3.83 -19.32
CA THR A 349 -8.97 3.39 -19.68
C THR A 349 -10.04 4.47 -19.48
N ALA A 350 -9.79 5.50 -18.66
CA ALA A 350 -10.65 6.68 -18.59
C ALA A 350 -10.30 7.74 -19.68
N LEU A 351 -9.17 7.56 -20.38
CA LEU A 351 -8.65 8.37 -21.49
C LEU A 351 -8.82 7.65 -22.86
N ALA A 352 -9.85 6.81 -22.95
CA ALA A 352 -10.06 5.56 -23.71
C ALA A 352 -9.77 5.44 -25.24
N ALA A 353 -8.88 6.21 -25.86
CA ALA A 353 -8.49 6.00 -27.27
C ALA A 353 -6.98 5.94 -27.50
N ARG A 354 -6.17 5.81 -26.44
CA ARG A 354 -4.75 6.13 -26.47
C ARG A 354 -3.89 4.88 -26.29
N THR A 355 -3.24 4.43 -27.36
CA THR A 355 -2.12 3.47 -27.29
C THR A 355 -0.98 4.09 -26.49
N CYS A 356 -0.81 3.62 -25.25
CA CYS A 356 0.36 3.96 -24.46
C CYS A 356 1.55 3.16 -25.01
N ILE A 357 2.22 3.69 -26.04
CA ILE A 357 3.50 3.14 -26.51
C ILE A 357 4.47 3.19 -25.34
N ASP A 358 5.29 2.15 -25.20
CA ASP A 358 6.30 2.03 -24.17
C ASP A 358 6.99 3.37 -23.93
N ALA A 359 6.84 3.85 -22.70
CA ALA A 359 7.67 4.90 -22.16
C ALA A 359 9.10 4.36 -22.09
N ALA A 360 9.79 4.36 -23.22
CA ALA A 360 11.23 4.40 -23.24
C ALA A 360 11.60 5.61 -22.38
N ASP A 361 12.31 5.36 -21.27
CA ASP A 361 12.78 6.35 -20.31
C ASP A 361 13.50 7.50 -21.06
N LEU A 362 12.76 8.55 -21.44
CA LEU A 362 13.28 9.76 -22.09
C LEU A 362 13.88 10.66 -21.00
N ALA A 363 14.99 10.19 -20.45
CA ALA A 363 15.74 10.87 -19.42
C ALA A 363 16.66 11.92 -20.05
N ILE A 364 16.44 13.20 -19.72
CA ILE A 364 17.43 14.25 -20.00
C ILE A 364 18.45 14.18 -18.86
N LYS A 365 19.54 13.43 -19.07
CA LYS A 365 20.39 12.91 -17.97
C LYS A 365 21.44 13.87 -17.38
N THR A 366 21.62 15.10 -17.85
CA THR A 366 22.80 15.90 -17.43
C THR A 366 22.54 17.38 -17.14
N GLY A 367 23.36 17.96 -16.26
CA GLY A 367 23.24 19.30 -15.66
C GLY A 367 22.90 20.42 -16.64
N ILE A 368 21.67 20.94 -16.51
CA ILE A 368 21.22 22.14 -17.21
C ILE A 368 22.18 23.28 -16.89
N PRO A 369 22.59 24.09 -17.88
CA PRO A 369 23.32 25.32 -17.64
C PRO A 369 22.39 26.39 -17.04
N LEU A 370 21.90 26.19 -15.79
CA LEU A 370 21.06 27.17 -15.08
C LEU A 370 21.80 28.49 -14.80
N ASP A 371 23.12 28.49 -14.93
CA ASP A 371 23.96 29.69 -14.88
C ASP A 371 24.15 30.35 -16.25
N GLY A 372 23.65 29.73 -17.32
CA GLY A 372 23.66 30.26 -18.67
C GLY A 372 22.49 31.22 -18.95
N SER A 373 22.51 31.78 -20.15
CA SER A 373 21.43 32.56 -20.74
C SER A 373 20.17 31.73 -20.93
N ALA A 374 19.02 32.40 -21.07
CA ALA A 374 17.76 31.72 -21.36
C ALA A 374 17.79 30.92 -22.67
N GLN A 375 18.56 31.40 -23.65
CA GLN A 375 18.76 30.70 -24.91
C GLN A 375 19.53 29.39 -24.71
N GLU A 376 20.60 29.39 -23.89
CA GLU A 376 21.36 28.17 -23.61
C GLU A 376 20.53 27.11 -22.88
N VAL A 377 19.65 27.52 -21.96
CA VAL A 377 18.70 26.61 -21.31
C VAL A 377 17.68 26.06 -22.32
N ASN A 378 17.16 26.91 -23.21
CA ASN A 378 16.22 26.50 -24.27
C ASN A 378 16.87 25.50 -25.24
N ASP A 379 18.06 25.81 -25.75
CA ASP A 379 18.81 24.95 -26.67
C ASP A 379 19.15 23.60 -26.01
N PHE A 380 19.49 23.62 -24.72
CA PHE A 380 19.76 22.42 -23.94
C PHE A 380 18.51 21.53 -23.84
N LEU A 381 17.36 22.10 -23.46
CA LEU A 381 16.11 21.36 -23.32
C LEU A 381 15.62 20.84 -24.67
N CYS A 382 15.69 21.66 -25.72
CA CYS A 382 15.27 21.28 -27.06
C CYS A 382 16.12 20.14 -27.62
N ARG A 383 17.45 20.21 -27.44
CA ARG A 383 18.37 19.13 -27.82
C ARG A 383 18.06 17.85 -27.06
N GLY A 384 17.94 17.92 -25.73
CA GLY A 384 17.66 16.75 -24.90
C GLY A 384 16.34 16.07 -25.25
N MET A 385 15.29 16.87 -25.52
CA MET A 385 14.01 16.34 -26.02
C MET A 385 14.14 15.77 -27.44
N GLY A 386 14.87 16.43 -28.34
CA GLY A 386 15.11 15.97 -29.70
C GLY A 386 15.83 14.62 -29.75
N GLU A 387 16.90 14.47 -28.97
CA GLU A 387 17.66 13.22 -28.81
C GLU A 387 16.76 12.10 -28.27
N ALA A 388 15.99 12.40 -27.22
CA ALA A 388 15.05 11.48 -26.63
C ALA A 388 13.95 11.04 -27.62
N LEU A 389 13.48 11.95 -28.46
CA LEU A 389 12.54 11.66 -29.54
C LEU A 389 13.22 11.05 -30.78
N GLN A 390 14.55 10.88 -30.80
CA GLN A 390 15.34 10.41 -31.94
C GLN A 390 15.15 11.26 -33.21
N LEU A 391 15.04 12.58 -33.05
CA LEU A 391 14.94 13.50 -34.17
C LEU A 391 16.32 13.68 -34.84
N PRO A 392 16.37 13.77 -36.19
CA PRO A 392 17.63 13.90 -36.92
C PRO A 392 18.31 15.27 -36.72
N GLN A 393 17.57 16.26 -36.22
CA GLN A 393 18.07 17.61 -35.96
C GLN A 393 18.73 17.67 -34.58
N LEU A 394 19.95 18.19 -34.51
CA LEU A 394 20.70 18.35 -33.25
C LEU A 394 20.04 19.37 -32.29
N GLN A 395 19.27 20.33 -32.80
CA GLN A 395 18.59 21.37 -32.02
C GLN A 395 17.23 21.72 -32.66
N PRO A 396 16.20 20.90 -32.46
CA PRO A 396 14.88 21.19 -33.02
C PRO A 396 14.25 22.41 -32.33
N ALA A 397 13.55 23.26 -33.08
CA ALA A 397 12.79 24.35 -32.48
C ALA A 397 11.63 23.80 -31.60
N PRO A 398 11.20 24.51 -30.53
CA PRO A 398 10.08 24.06 -29.67
C PRO A 398 8.80 23.72 -30.43
N ALA A 399 8.49 24.45 -31.50
CA ALA A 399 7.33 24.18 -32.36
C ALA A 399 7.43 22.82 -33.08
N HIS A 400 8.62 22.47 -33.55
CA HIS A 400 8.85 21.16 -34.17
C HIS A 400 8.74 20.04 -33.12
N LEU A 401 9.27 20.24 -31.91
CA LEU A 401 9.11 19.28 -30.81
C LEU A 401 7.64 19.04 -30.45
N ALA A 402 6.84 20.10 -30.35
CA ALA A 402 5.41 20.00 -30.05
C ALA A 402 4.66 19.24 -31.16
N GLU A 403 4.98 19.49 -32.43
CA GLU A 403 4.41 18.77 -33.57
C GLU A 403 4.78 17.27 -33.54
N GLN A 404 6.03 16.94 -33.24
CA GLN A 404 6.48 15.54 -33.15
C GLN A 404 5.84 14.81 -31.96
N LEU A 405 5.64 15.49 -30.83
CA LEU A 405 4.93 14.95 -29.67
C LEU A 405 3.45 14.73 -29.98
N ALA A 406 2.80 15.66 -30.68
CA ALA A 406 1.42 15.55 -31.13
C ALA A 406 1.19 14.32 -32.03
N ALA A 407 2.12 14.06 -32.94
CA ALA A 407 2.03 12.94 -33.89
C ALA A 407 2.12 11.54 -33.25
N ARG A 408 2.62 11.42 -32.01
CA ARG A 408 2.82 10.11 -31.35
C ARG A 408 1.57 9.50 -30.76
N HIS A 409 0.50 10.28 -30.55
CA HIS A 409 -0.75 9.84 -29.93
C HIS A 409 -0.57 9.07 -28.60
N SER A 410 0.52 9.33 -27.88
CA SER A 410 0.93 8.59 -26.69
C SER A 410 1.25 9.53 -25.51
N CYS A 411 1.41 8.95 -24.32
CA CYS A 411 1.92 9.68 -23.17
C CYS A 411 3.46 9.70 -23.18
N CYS A 412 4.03 10.90 -23.18
CA CYS A 412 5.46 11.13 -23.03
C CYS A 412 5.74 11.70 -21.64
N VAL A 413 6.59 11.01 -20.87
CA VAL A 413 7.09 11.51 -19.58
C VAL A 413 8.57 11.82 -19.74
N PHE A 414 8.90 13.10 -19.63
CA PHE A 414 10.28 13.55 -19.53
C PHE A 414 10.61 13.75 -18.07
N HIS A 415 11.82 13.39 -17.67
CA HIS A 415 12.31 13.73 -16.34
C HIS A 415 13.71 14.29 -16.40
N MET A 416 14.00 15.13 -15.42
CA MET A 416 15.25 15.87 -15.32
C MET A 416 15.66 15.97 -13.86
N GLN A 417 16.96 15.96 -13.62
CA GLN A 417 17.52 16.11 -12.28
C GLN A 417 18.27 17.43 -12.16
N LEU A 418 17.95 18.18 -11.10
CA LEU A 418 18.63 19.39 -10.68
C LEU A 418 19.40 19.11 -9.40
N GLU A 419 20.63 19.60 -9.28
CA GLU A 419 21.31 19.58 -7.99
C GLU A 419 20.85 20.76 -7.13
N ALA A 420 20.44 20.51 -5.89
CA ALA A 420 20.04 21.56 -4.97
C ALA A 420 21.16 22.56 -4.64
N ALA A 421 22.42 22.19 -4.87
CA ALA A 421 23.54 23.12 -4.78
C ALA A 421 23.36 24.33 -5.73
N LEU A 422 22.74 24.10 -6.89
CA LEU A 422 22.43 25.13 -7.88
C LEU A 422 21.36 26.12 -7.39
N LEU A 423 20.56 25.76 -6.40
CA LEU A 423 19.50 26.61 -5.85
C LEU A 423 19.93 27.46 -4.65
N ARG A 424 21.20 27.35 -4.22
CA ARG A 424 21.69 28.02 -3.00
C ARG A 424 21.79 29.54 -3.13
N ARG A 425 22.00 30.06 -4.34
CA ARG A 425 22.14 31.50 -4.63
C ARG A 425 21.15 31.89 -5.72
N ALA A 426 20.27 32.84 -5.43
CA ALA A 426 19.26 33.37 -6.36
C ALA A 426 18.46 32.28 -7.14
N PRO A 427 17.75 31.36 -6.43
CA PRO A 427 17.00 30.27 -7.08
C PRO A 427 15.99 30.77 -8.12
N GLN A 428 15.42 31.96 -7.90
CA GLN A 428 14.52 32.62 -8.84
C GLN A 428 15.21 32.93 -10.18
N ALA A 429 16.35 33.63 -10.16
CA ALA A 429 17.04 34.01 -11.38
C ALA A 429 17.53 32.79 -12.17
N ARG A 430 17.92 31.72 -11.46
CA ARG A 430 18.40 30.47 -12.06
C ARG A 430 17.29 29.59 -12.62
N LEU A 431 16.13 29.54 -11.98
CA LEU A 431 14.99 28.73 -12.45
C LEU A 431 14.11 29.46 -13.46
N ALA A 432 14.16 30.80 -13.52
CA ALA A 432 13.35 31.59 -14.44
C ALA A 432 13.46 31.14 -15.90
N PRO A 433 14.67 30.95 -16.48
CA PRO A 433 14.82 30.41 -17.84
C PRO A 433 14.09 29.09 -18.11
N LEU A 434 14.10 28.19 -17.12
CA LEU A 434 13.47 26.88 -17.23
C LEU A 434 11.94 27.03 -17.23
N PHE A 435 11.38 27.85 -16.35
CA PHE A 435 9.94 28.11 -16.33
C PHE A 435 9.49 28.90 -17.56
N ASP A 436 10.29 29.85 -18.03
CA ASP A 436 10.02 30.62 -19.24
C ASP A 436 10.00 29.72 -20.48
N PHE A 437 10.90 28.73 -20.56
CA PHE A 437 10.85 27.71 -21.60
C PHE A 437 9.49 27.00 -21.60
N TRP A 438 9.04 26.46 -20.47
CA TRP A 438 7.77 25.72 -20.38
C TRP A 438 6.54 26.60 -20.58
N ARG A 439 6.59 27.85 -20.11
CA ARG A 439 5.51 28.83 -20.31
C ARG A 439 5.32 29.15 -21.80
N ASN A 440 6.43 29.23 -22.54
CA ASN A 440 6.46 29.53 -23.96
C ASN A 440 6.47 28.28 -24.85
N PHE A 441 6.49 27.07 -24.27
CA PHE A 441 6.47 25.84 -25.03
C PHE A 441 5.13 25.74 -25.78
N PRO A 442 5.13 25.47 -27.09
CA PRO A 442 3.91 25.43 -27.87
C PRO A 442 2.94 24.34 -27.38
N ASP A 443 1.65 24.60 -27.53
CA ASP A 443 0.61 23.62 -27.21
C ASP A 443 0.80 22.36 -28.07
N VAL A 444 0.79 21.19 -27.42
CA VAL A 444 0.90 19.89 -28.08
C VAL A 444 -0.50 19.49 -28.52
N LYS A 445 -0.89 19.98 -29.69
CA LYS A 445 -2.23 19.75 -30.26
C LYS A 445 -2.50 18.25 -30.43
N GLY A 446 -3.71 17.81 -30.09
CA GLY A 446 -4.12 16.41 -30.24
C GLY A 446 -4.15 15.63 -28.93
N ASN A 447 -4.09 14.30 -29.02
CA ASN A 447 -4.35 13.40 -27.89
C ASN A 447 -3.11 12.96 -27.10
N SER A 448 -1.95 13.58 -27.36
CA SER A 448 -0.71 13.24 -26.66
C SER A 448 -0.68 13.85 -25.26
N LEU A 449 -0.20 13.07 -24.29
CA LEU A 449 -0.04 13.54 -22.92
C LEU A 449 1.43 13.85 -22.67
N LEU A 450 1.76 15.08 -22.33
CA LEU A 450 3.12 15.49 -21.99
C LEU A 450 3.25 15.78 -20.49
N VAL A 451 4.06 14.99 -19.79
CA VAL A 451 4.40 15.21 -18.38
C VAL A 451 5.89 15.47 -18.27
N PHE A 452 6.26 16.51 -17.53
CA PHE A 452 7.65 16.84 -17.24
C PHE A 452 7.91 16.76 -15.75
N VAL A 453 8.90 15.98 -15.32
CA VAL A 453 9.25 15.80 -13.91
C VAL A 453 10.61 16.44 -13.62
N LEU A 454 10.59 17.56 -12.90
CA LEU A 454 11.76 18.28 -12.41
C LEU A 454 12.13 17.77 -11.02
N TYR A 455 13.18 16.96 -10.92
CA TYR A 455 13.65 16.40 -9.65
C TYR A 455 14.80 17.19 -9.05
N ILE A 456 14.58 17.86 -7.92
CA ILE A 456 15.63 18.55 -7.18
C ILE A 456 16.28 17.57 -6.20
N SER A 457 17.50 17.16 -6.52
CA SER A 457 18.32 16.22 -5.74
C SER A 457 19.21 16.89 -4.70
N TYR A 458 19.31 16.32 -3.51
CA TYR A 458 20.19 16.77 -2.43
C TYR A 458 21.32 15.74 -2.18
N GLN A 459 22.56 16.20 -2.00
CA GLN A 459 23.74 15.35 -1.77
C GLN A 459 23.60 14.49 -0.48
N PRO A 460 23.96 13.19 -0.46
CA PRO A 460 23.79 12.30 0.70
C PRO A 460 24.65 12.65 1.91
N SER A 461 25.84 13.24 1.67
CA SER A 461 26.72 13.75 2.74
C SER A 461 26.08 14.93 3.49
N ALA A 462 25.08 15.56 2.88
CA ALA A 462 24.20 16.48 3.54
C ALA A 462 23.28 15.70 4.49
N LEU A 463 22.56 14.65 4.06
CA LEU A 463 21.58 13.93 4.89
C LEU A 463 22.13 13.41 6.23
N ARG A 464 23.33 12.81 6.25
CA ARG A 464 23.95 12.31 7.51
C ARG A 464 24.46 13.42 8.46
N LYS A 465 24.73 14.63 7.97
CA LYS A 465 25.09 15.80 8.80
C LYS A 465 23.94 16.83 8.93
N LEU A 466 22.87 16.70 8.14
CA LEU A 466 21.68 17.56 8.11
C LEU A 466 20.51 16.99 8.88
N ALA A 467 20.42 15.67 9.10
CA ALA A 467 19.48 15.14 10.10
C ALA A 467 19.71 15.81 11.47
N ARG A 468 20.98 16.09 11.82
CA ARG A 468 21.39 16.92 12.97
C ARG A 468 21.21 18.44 12.81
N TYR A 469 20.95 18.99 11.61
CA TYR A 469 20.94 20.45 11.39
C TYR A 469 19.60 21.02 10.87
N ARG A 470 18.72 20.26 10.21
CA ARG A 470 17.61 20.83 9.44
C ARG A 470 16.33 19.99 9.46
N LEU A 471 15.46 20.24 10.43
CA LEU A 471 14.01 20.10 10.23
C LEU A 471 13.31 21.48 10.18
N THR A 472 13.97 22.53 10.66
CA THR A 472 13.55 23.94 10.50
C THR A 472 13.98 24.60 9.19
N ARG A 473 14.96 24.05 8.47
CA ARG A 473 15.46 24.59 7.18
C ARG A 473 15.10 23.75 5.95
N PHE A 474 14.34 22.65 6.06
CA PHE A 474 13.73 21.99 4.89
C PHE A 474 12.40 22.63 4.51
N LEU A 475 11.68 23.15 5.51
CA LEU A 475 10.59 24.09 5.28
C LEU A 475 11.08 25.31 4.49
N ASP A 476 12.35 25.71 4.55
CA ASP A 476 12.84 26.91 3.87
C ASP A 476 12.94 26.75 2.34
N PRO A 477 13.57 25.70 1.74
CA PRO A 477 13.51 25.45 0.29
C PRO A 477 12.10 25.22 -0.24
N GLU A 478 11.27 24.40 0.40
CA GLU A 478 9.89 24.20 -0.09
C GLU A 478 9.03 25.44 0.14
N ARG A 479 9.10 26.12 1.29
CA ARG A 479 8.38 27.39 1.50
C ARG A 479 8.92 28.47 0.57
N ARG A 480 10.21 28.54 0.27
CA ARG A 480 10.77 29.46 -0.74
C ARG A 480 10.32 29.10 -2.13
N LEU A 481 10.24 27.81 -2.45
CA LEU A 481 9.80 27.29 -3.74
C LEU A 481 8.29 27.50 -3.92
N ARG A 482 7.46 27.15 -2.93
CA ARG A 482 6.02 27.45 -2.91
C ARG A 482 5.76 28.95 -2.89
N ALA A 483 6.48 29.73 -2.07
CA ALA A 483 6.36 31.19 -2.06
C ALA A 483 6.80 31.80 -3.39
N PHE A 484 7.80 31.20 -4.05
CA PHE A 484 8.22 31.57 -5.40
C PHE A 484 7.14 31.22 -6.44
N LEU A 485 6.59 30.00 -6.40
CA LEU A 485 5.49 29.55 -7.27
C LEU A 485 4.18 30.33 -6.99
N ALA A 486 4.03 30.89 -5.79
CA ALA A 486 2.90 31.72 -5.38
C ALA A 486 3.08 33.21 -5.71
N LYS A 487 4.18 33.63 -6.35
CA LYS A 487 4.30 35.02 -6.79
C LYS A 487 3.34 35.31 -7.96
N PRO A 488 2.79 36.53 -8.09
CA PRO A 488 1.87 36.89 -9.16
C PRO A 488 2.44 36.62 -10.56
N GLU A 489 3.73 36.84 -10.79
CA GLU A 489 4.40 36.51 -12.06
C GLU A 489 4.37 35.01 -12.44
N PHE A 490 4.12 34.11 -11.47
CA PHE A 490 3.89 32.67 -11.67
C PHE A 490 2.40 32.30 -11.57
N LEU A 491 1.61 33.05 -10.79
CA LEU A 491 0.18 32.80 -10.60
C LEU A 491 -0.73 33.41 -11.68
N GLN A 492 -0.36 34.55 -12.25
CA GLN A 492 -1.16 35.30 -13.24
C GLN A 492 -1.33 34.54 -14.56
N ASP A 493 -0.57 33.46 -14.75
CA ASP A 493 -0.63 32.60 -15.94
C ASP A 493 -0.83 31.12 -15.56
N GLN A 494 -1.49 30.82 -14.42
CA GLN A 494 -1.85 29.44 -14.05
C GLN A 494 -2.71 28.71 -15.10
N ALA A 495 -3.35 29.46 -16.01
CA ALA A 495 -4.02 28.91 -17.18
C ALA A 495 -3.05 28.25 -18.18
N ARG A 496 -1.75 28.58 -18.12
CA ARG A 496 -0.73 28.22 -19.11
C ARG A 496 0.32 27.22 -18.61
N LEU A 497 0.50 27.06 -17.30
CA LEU A 497 1.44 26.10 -16.72
C LEU A 497 0.93 25.57 -15.37
N THR A 498 0.69 24.27 -15.26
CA THR A 498 0.41 23.61 -13.97
C THR A 498 1.72 23.18 -13.33
N VAL A 499 2.08 23.77 -12.19
CA VAL A 499 3.26 23.41 -11.40
C VAL A 499 2.82 22.98 -10.00
N ASP A 500 3.23 21.78 -9.61
CA ASP A 500 2.98 21.25 -8.27
C ASP A 500 4.22 20.57 -7.67
N CYS A 501 4.30 20.60 -6.34
CA CYS A 501 5.40 20.01 -5.58
C CYS A 501 5.06 18.60 -5.09
N LEU A 502 5.92 17.62 -5.38
CA LEU A 502 5.88 16.27 -4.82
C LEU A 502 6.93 16.13 -3.71
N HIS A 503 6.48 15.75 -2.51
CA HIS A 503 7.31 15.56 -1.32
C HIS A 503 8.34 14.43 -1.49
N PRO A 504 9.47 14.44 -0.76
CA PRO A 504 10.52 13.43 -0.87
C PRO A 504 10.10 12.07 -0.29
N GLU A 505 10.69 11.00 -0.81
CA GLU A 505 10.58 9.64 -0.24
C GLU A 505 11.47 9.57 1.02
N LEU A 506 10.99 9.03 2.15
CA LEU A 506 11.82 8.84 3.36
C LEU A 506 12.16 7.37 3.58
N SER A 507 12.59 6.68 2.52
CA SER A 507 12.91 5.25 2.57
C SER A 507 14.17 4.89 3.36
N SER A 508 14.94 5.88 3.81
CA SER A 508 16.26 5.71 4.43
C SER A 508 16.39 6.27 5.85
N ILE A 509 15.28 6.70 6.50
CA ILE A 509 15.32 7.08 7.91
C ILE A 509 15.43 5.81 8.74
N THR A 510 16.58 5.64 9.39
CA THR A 510 16.78 4.59 10.39
C THR A 510 16.24 5.04 11.74
N LEU A 511 15.98 4.08 12.64
CA LEU A 511 15.68 4.40 14.04
C LEU A 511 16.77 5.27 14.68
N THR A 512 18.03 5.08 14.27
CA THR A 512 19.17 5.90 14.70
C THR A 512 19.06 7.34 14.24
N ASP A 513 18.65 7.59 12.99
CA ASP A 513 18.44 8.96 12.48
C ASP A 513 17.32 9.68 13.25
N LEU A 514 16.27 8.94 13.63
CA LEU A 514 15.19 9.44 14.46
C LEU A 514 15.68 9.75 15.88
N GLN A 515 16.42 8.85 16.50
CA GLN A 515 17.00 9.03 17.84
C GLN A 515 17.97 10.22 17.91
N ASP A 516 18.86 10.36 16.92
CA ASP A 516 19.80 11.47 16.79
C ASP A 516 19.06 12.81 16.65
N TRP A 517 17.95 12.84 15.90
CA TRP A 517 17.12 14.03 15.77
C TRP A 517 16.44 14.42 17.10
N VAL A 518 15.90 13.45 17.83
CA VAL A 518 15.31 13.69 19.16
C VAL A 518 16.35 14.26 20.11
N ALA A 519 17.52 13.63 20.19
CA ALA A 519 18.60 14.06 21.06
C ALA A 519 19.03 15.51 20.77
N ASP A 520 19.15 15.87 19.49
CA ASP A 520 19.54 17.22 19.08
C ASP A 520 18.44 18.26 19.36
N VAL A 521 17.17 17.94 19.10
CA VAL A 521 16.03 18.79 19.42
C VAL A 521 15.95 19.03 20.95
N THR A 522 16.08 17.97 21.74
CA THR A 522 16.13 18.05 23.20
C THR A 522 17.31 18.91 23.69
N ASN A 523 18.49 18.77 23.10
CA ASN A 523 19.68 19.56 23.44
C ASN A 523 19.52 21.05 23.09
N ARG A 524 18.91 21.39 21.94
CA ARG A 524 18.65 22.79 21.56
C ARG A 524 17.62 23.46 22.47
N TYR A 525 16.60 22.72 22.90
CA TYR A 525 15.62 23.24 23.87
C TYR A 525 16.22 23.37 25.28
N ARG A 526 17.09 22.44 25.71
CA ARG A 526 17.88 22.59 26.95
C ARG A 526 18.74 23.85 26.95
N TRP A 527 19.40 24.14 25.83
CA TRP A 527 20.27 25.33 25.72
C TRP A 527 19.49 26.66 25.80
N ARG A 528 18.22 26.66 25.35
CA ARG A 528 17.35 27.83 25.43
C ARG A 528 16.55 27.94 26.73
N ASN A 529 16.47 26.86 27.52
CA ASN A 529 15.72 26.86 28.77
C ASN A 529 16.41 25.93 29.80
N PRO A 530 17.31 26.47 30.66
CA PRO A 530 18.11 25.68 31.60
C PRO A 530 17.30 24.87 32.62
N ALA A 531 16.03 25.21 32.84
CA ALA A 531 15.12 24.45 33.70
C ALA A 531 14.78 23.02 33.18
N MET A 532 15.28 22.66 32.00
CA MET A 532 15.06 21.37 31.33
C MET A 532 16.13 20.29 31.66
N GLU A 533 16.91 20.45 32.74
CA GLU A 533 17.85 19.40 33.16
C GLU A 533 17.12 18.10 33.55
N ASP A 534 15.93 18.20 34.16
CA ASP A 534 15.11 17.05 34.58
C ASP A 534 13.98 16.69 33.59
N LEU A 535 14.36 16.23 32.39
CA LEU A 535 13.41 15.79 31.37
C LEU A 535 12.58 14.57 31.83
N GLN A 536 13.11 13.72 32.70
CA GLN A 536 12.38 12.57 33.24
C GLN A 536 11.30 12.99 34.24
N GLY A 537 11.57 13.98 35.10
CA GLY A 537 10.57 14.57 36.01
C GLY A 537 9.45 15.30 35.28
N VAL A 538 9.76 16.00 34.19
CA VAL A 538 8.76 16.69 33.36
C VAL A 538 7.87 15.72 32.57
N LEU A 539 8.41 14.57 32.12
CA LEU A 539 7.64 13.55 31.42
C LEU A 539 6.80 12.67 32.37
N GLY A 540 7.18 12.58 33.65
CA GLY A 540 6.41 11.87 34.68
C GLY A 540 5.19 12.63 35.20
N ASN A 541 5.16 13.96 35.07
CA ASN A 541 4.09 14.81 35.60
C ASN A 541 3.15 15.29 34.49
N GLN A 542 2.04 14.57 34.28
CA GLN A 542 1.15 14.72 33.12
C GLN A 542 0.31 16.01 33.05
N GLN A 543 0.30 16.86 34.09
CA GLN A 543 -0.69 17.94 34.21
C GLN A 543 -0.16 19.38 34.11
N SER A 544 1.15 19.63 34.01
CA SER A 544 1.65 21.01 34.10
C SER A 544 2.96 21.29 33.37
N CYS A 545 3.09 20.83 32.11
CA CYS A 545 4.21 21.23 31.27
C CYS A 545 3.82 22.44 30.39
N PRO A 546 4.42 23.63 30.55
CA PRO A 546 4.10 24.84 29.80
C PRO A 546 4.82 24.86 28.44
N MET A 547 4.86 23.72 27.77
CA MET A 547 5.53 23.55 26.47
C MET A 547 4.56 23.81 25.32
N ASP A 548 5.13 24.19 24.16
CA ASP A 548 4.43 24.15 22.88
C ASP A 548 3.73 22.77 22.73
N PRO A 549 2.40 22.74 22.58
CA PRO A 549 1.63 21.50 22.43
C PRO A 549 2.14 20.58 21.31
N ALA A 550 2.84 21.10 20.30
CA ALA A 550 3.46 20.31 19.24
C ALA A 550 4.64 19.47 19.76
N PHE A 551 5.49 20.04 20.63
CA PHE A 551 6.67 19.36 21.17
C PHE A 551 6.31 18.23 22.14
N GLY A 552 5.35 18.47 23.03
CA GLY A 552 4.84 17.45 23.96
C GLY A 552 4.07 16.31 23.25
N ARG A 553 3.59 16.53 22.03
CA ARG A 553 2.97 15.48 21.20
C ARG A 553 4.01 14.66 20.44
N MET A 554 5.06 15.31 19.94
CA MET A 554 6.18 14.67 19.26
C MET A 554 6.93 13.68 20.17
N ILE A 555 7.24 14.06 21.43
CA ILE A 555 7.90 13.15 22.39
C ILE A 555 7.06 11.89 22.65
N ARG A 556 5.72 12.02 22.69
CA ARG A 556 4.81 10.88 22.89
C ARG A 556 4.80 9.90 21.71
N LEU A 557 4.95 10.39 20.48
CA LEU A 557 5.08 9.56 19.27
C LEU A 557 6.41 8.80 19.19
N LEU A 558 7.43 9.23 19.93
CA LEU A 558 8.76 8.61 19.94
C LEU A 558 8.93 7.57 21.06
N GLN A 559 8.07 7.63 22.08
CA GLN A 559 8.02 6.65 23.18
C GLN A 559 7.12 5.46 22.87
N GLN A 560 6.23 5.61 21.87
CA GLN A 560 5.42 4.54 21.28
C GLN A 560 6.20 3.88 20.14
#